data_AF-A0A7V9DHM9-F1
#
_entry.id   AF-A0A7V9DHM9-F1
#
_cell.length_a   1.000
_cell.length_b   1.000
_cell.length_c   1.000
_cell.angle_alpha   90.00
_cell.angle_beta   90.00
_cell.angle_gamma   90.00
#
_symmetry.space_group_name_H-M   'P 1'
#
loop_
_entity.id
_entity.type
_entity.pdbx_description
1 polymer ?
#
loop_
_entity_poly.entity_id
_entity_poly.type
_entity_poly.pdbx_seq_one_letter_code
_entity_poly.pdbx_strand_id
1 'polypeptide(L)'
;MPETAVHVASGKVREVYALDADRLLLVASDRISTFDVILPTEIPDKGRVLSGLSAFWFARTNHIVPNHLLALREDGRSLECRRLAMLPIEVVVRGYLSGSGWLDYARTGAVCGHTLPAGLLESDRLPEPIVTPATKAASGHDENIDAGAAAALVGARRYAEVEAIALALYRFAAAHAEARGIV
;
A
#
# COMPACT_ATOMS: atom_id res chain seq x y z
N MET A 1 31.44 8.23 11.28
CA MET A 1 30.72 9.48 11.63
C MET A 1 29.23 9.16 11.64
N PRO A 2 28.41 9.72 12.55
CA PRO A 2 26.97 9.54 12.46
C PRO A 2 26.50 10.10 11.11
N GLU A 3 25.82 9.28 10.32
CA GLU A 3 25.26 9.69 9.02
C GLU A 3 24.26 10.83 9.27
N THR A 4 24.45 11.96 8.60
CA THR A 4 23.57 13.12 8.76
C THR A 4 22.26 12.83 8.04
N ALA A 5 21.14 12.89 8.76
CA ALA A 5 19.81 12.66 8.20
C ALA A 5 18.99 13.95 8.27
N VAL A 6 18.45 14.39 7.13
CA VAL A 6 17.61 15.60 7.03
C VAL A 6 16.14 15.20 7.02
N HIS A 7 15.32 15.75 7.91
CA HIS A 7 13.88 15.48 7.92
C HIS A 7 13.21 15.94 6.61
N VAL A 8 12.37 15.09 6.02
CA VAL A 8 11.68 15.35 4.75
C VAL A 8 10.17 15.47 4.96
N ALA A 9 9.57 14.52 5.67
CA ALA A 9 8.12 14.48 5.87
C ALA A 9 7.75 13.66 7.11
N SER A 10 6.63 14.05 7.73
CA SER A 10 5.97 13.30 8.80
C SER A 10 4.63 12.79 8.31
N GLY A 11 4.46 11.48 8.27
CA GLY A 11 3.15 10.83 8.15
C GLY A 11 2.56 10.48 9.51
N LYS A 12 1.34 9.95 9.52
CA LYS A 12 0.64 9.53 10.76
C LYS A 12 1.50 8.61 11.64
N VAL A 13 2.18 7.64 11.02
CA VAL A 13 2.93 6.56 11.71
C VAL A 13 4.37 6.38 11.24
N ARG A 14 4.86 7.23 10.33
CA ARG A 14 6.19 7.12 9.74
C ARG A 14 6.81 8.49 9.58
N GLU A 15 8.09 8.59 9.93
CA GLU A 15 8.93 9.74 9.62
C GLU A 15 9.82 9.38 8.42
N VAL A 16 10.07 10.35 7.55
CA VAL A 16 10.93 10.17 6.38
C VAL A 16 12.08 11.16 6.48
N TYR A 17 13.31 10.64 6.39
CA TYR A 17 14.53 11.42 6.36
C TYR A 17 15.29 11.17 5.05
N ALA A 18 15.98 12.17 4.54
CA ALA A 18 16.97 12.03 3.48
C ALA A 18 18.33 11.73 4.11
N LEU A 19 18.96 10.64 3.69
CA LEU A 19 20.36 10.35 4.01
C LEU A 19 21.28 11.04 3.01
N ASP A 20 20.86 11.04 1.74
CA ASP A 20 21.50 11.76 0.64
C ASP A 20 20.50 12.00 -0.51
N ALA A 21 21.02 12.31 -1.70
CA ALA A 21 20.21 12.57 -2.90
C ALA A 21 19.40 11.34 -3.34
N ASP A 22 19.94 10.12 -3.16
CA ASP A 22 19.42 8.88 -3.72
C ASP A 22 18.84 7.95 -2.65
N ARG A 23 19.08 8.22 -1.36
CA ARG A 23 18.66 7.36 -0.25
C ARG A 23 17.78 8.08 0.77
N LEU A 24 16.76 7.37 1.20
CA LEU A 24 15.81 7.75 2.25
C LEU A 24 15.93 6.79 3.43
N LEU A 25 15.65 7.31 4.62
CA LEU A 25 15.42 6.54 5.83
C LEU A 25 13.95 6.68 6.24
N LEU A 26 13.21 5.58 6.19
CA LEU A 26 11.81 5.51 6.64
C LEU A 26 11.80 4.91 8.05
N VAL A 27 11.40 5.71 9.05
CA VAL A 27 11.36 5.30 10.45
C VAL A 27 9.91 5.09 10.87
N ALA A 28 9.53 3.85 11.14
CA ALA A 28 8.20 3.52 11.64
C ALA A 28 8.09 3.78 13.14
N SER A 29 7.08 4.56 13.55
CA SER A 29 6.80 4.81 14.97
C SER A 29 5.81 3.80 15.54
N ASP A 30 5.71 3.82 16.87
CA ASP A 30 4.75 3.03 17.64
C ASP A 30 3.37 3.73 17.72
N ARG A 31 3.24 4.93 17.12
CA ARG A 31 1.95 5.62 16.94
C ARG A 31 0.98 4.76 16.14
N ILE A 32 -0.30 4.83 16.49
CA ILE A 32 -1.40 4.19 15.77
C ILE A 32 -2.47 5.23 15.46
N SER A 33 -3.18 5.06 14.34
CA SER A 33 -4.28 5.94 13.96
C SER A 33 -5.54 5.16 13.67
N THR A 34 -6.69 5.69 14.09
CA THR A 34 -8.02 5.17 13.76
C THR A 34 -8.91 6.34 13.35
N PHE A 35 -9.77 6.15 12.34
CA PHE A 35 -10.63 7.21 11.78
C PHE A 35 -9.88 8.53 11.52
N ASP A 36 -8.68 8.41 10.93
CA ASP A 36 -7.78 9.52 10.61
C ASP A 36 -7.21 10.32 11.80
N VAL A 37 -7.42 9.87 13.04
CA VAL A 37 -6.88 10.48 14.26
C VAL A 37 -5.75 9.63 14.81
N ILE A 38 -4.62 10.26 15.15
CA ILE A 38 -3.50 9.62 15.87
C ILE A 38 -3.90 9.49 17.34
N LEU A 39 -3.84 8.28 17.88
CA LEU A 39 -4.17 8.04 19.28
C LEU A 39 -3.05 8.51 20.21
N PRO A 40 -3.36 8.97 21.44
CA PRO A 40 -2.35 9.44 22.38
C PRO A 40 -1.49 8.30 22.94
N THR A 41 -1.99 7.06 22.91
CA THR A 41 -1.28 5.87 23.42
C THR A 41 -0.63 5.12 22.28
N GLU A 42 0.68 4.92 22.37
CA GLU A 42 1.45 4.11 21.42
C GLU A 42 1.27 2.61 21.67
N ILE A 43 1.53 1.80 20.64
CA ILE A 43 1.58 0.34 20.73
C ILE A 43 3.05 -0.09 20.70
N PRO A 44 3.64 -0.52 21.84
CA PRO A 44 5.05 -0.86 21.90
C PRO A 44 5.48 -1.86 20.82
N ASP A 45 6.64 -1.61 20.21
CA ASP A 45 7.26 -2.42 19.16
C ASP A 45 6.49 -2.52 17.83
N LYS A 46 5.33 -1.86 17.70
CA LYS A 46 4.55 -1.84 16.45
C LYS A 46 5.42 -1.41 15.25
N GLY A 47 6.21 -0.36 15.40
CA GLY A 47 7.10 0.13 14.34
C GLY A 47 8.10 -0.93 13.88
N ARG A 48 8.62 -1.74 14.82
CA ARG A 48 9.57 -2.82 14.52
C ARG A 48 8.90 -3.99 13.81
N VAL A 49 7.73 -4.41 14.30
CA VAL A 49 6.94 -5.49 13.68
C VAL A 49 6.56 -5.14 12.24
N LEU A 50 6.05 -3.92 11.99
CA LEU A 50 5.62 -3.51 10.66
C LEU A 50 6.79 -3.34 9.67
N SER A 51 7.95 -2.89 10.16
CA SER A 51 9.16 -2.78 9.34
C SER A 51 9.72 -4.16 8.98
N GLY A 52 9.75 -5.09 9.94
CA GLY A 52 10.08 -6.50 9.70
C GLY A 52 9.13 -7.17 8.71
N LEU A 53 7.82 -6.94 8.83
CA LEU A 53 6.82 -7.46 7.90
C LEU A 53 7.02 -6.90 6.48
N SER A 54 7.36 -5.61 6.36
CA SER A 54 7.68 -5.00 5.07
C SER A 54 8.91 -5.64 4.44
N ALA A 55 10.01 -5.79 5.20
CA ALA A 55 11.23 -6.45 4.73
C ALA A 55 10.97 -7.92 4.32
N PHE A 56 10.14 -8.65 5.08
CA PHE A 56 9.70 -10.00 4.77
C PHE A 56 9.01 -10.10 3.40
N TRP A 57 8.09 -9.17 3.11
CA TRP A 57 7.37 -9.15 1.84
C TRP A 57 8.25 -8.70 0.69
N PHE A 58 9.05 -7.64 0.86
CA PHE A 58 9.99 -7.18 -0.15
C PHE A 58 10.96 -8.28 -0.59
N ALA A 59 11.49 -9.07 0.35
CA ALA A 59 12.36 -10.20 0.02
C ALA A 59 11.62 -11.27 -0.80
N ARG A 60 10.38 -11.60 -0.42
CA ARG A 60 9.60 -12.65 -1.08
C ARG A 60 9.07 -12.26 -2.45
N THR A 61 8.76 -11.00 -2.68
CA THR A 61 8.18 -10.53 -3.94
C THR A 61 9.19 -9.94 -4.90
N ASN A 62 10.48 -9.92 -4.55
CA ASN A 62 11.54 -9.36 -5.40
C ASN A 62 11.66 -10.03 -6.78
N HIS A 63 11.21 -11.28 -6.90
CA HIS A 63 11.15 -12.01 -8.18
C HIS A 63 9.99 -11.56 -9.09
N ILE A 64 8.99 -10.85 -8.54
CA ILE A 64 7.84 -10.29 -9.27
C ILE A 64 8.18 -8.88 -9.74
N VAL A 65 8.70 -8.04 -8.84
CA VAL A 65 9.07 -6.65 -9.15
C VAL A 65 10.23 -6.20 -8.25
N PRO A 66 11.22 -5.44 -8.77
CA PRO A 66 12.21 -4.80 -7.92
C PRO A 66 11.54 -3.80 -6.98
N ASN A 67 12.06 -3.69 -5.77
CA ASN A 67 11.57 -2.74 -4.78
C ASN A 67 12.67 -1.78 -4.32
N HIS A 68 12.29 -0.79 -3.52
CA HIS A 68 13.20 0.27 -3.08
C HIS A 68 14.05 -0.08 -1.86
N LEU A 69 13.83 -1.23 -1.20
CA LEU A 69 14.51 -1.55 0.05
C LEU A 69 16.00 -1.81 -0.20
N LEU A 70 16.85 -1.12 0.55
CA LEU A 70 18.30 -1.34 0.59
C LEU A 70 18.67 -2.15 1.84
N ALA A 71 18.15 -1.77 3.00
CA ALA A 71 18.42 -2.46 4.27
C ALA A 71 17.34 -2.19 5.32
N LEU A 72 17.14 -3.15 6.22
CA LEU A 72 16.52 -2.92 7.53
C LEU A 72 17.65 -2.69 8.54
N ARG A 73 17.62 -1.57 9.27
CA ARG A 73 18.65 -1.26 10.27
C ARG A 73 18.50 -2.13 11.52
N GLU A 74 19.56 -2.18 12.32
CA GLU A 74 19.63 -3.00 13.54
C GLU A 74 18.57 -2.65 14.59
N ASP A 75 18.05 -1.43 14.58
CA ASP A 75 16.94 -1.00 15.45
C ASP A 75 15.61 -1.74 15.15
N GLY A 76 15.52 -2.39 13.99
CA GLY A 76 14.37 -3.14 13.51
C GLY A 76 13.19 -2.29 13.06
N ARG A 77 13.27 -0.95 13.10
CA ARG A 77 12.16 -0.02 12.74
C ARG A 77 12.51 0.95 11.61
N SER A 78 13.78 1.04 11.23
CA SER A 78 14.26 1.95 10.20
C SER A 78 14.61 1.20 8.93
N LEU A 79 13.92 1.53 7.84
CA LEU A 79 14.19 1.00 6.50
C LEU A 79 14.98 2.02 5.70
N GLU A 80 16.17 1.64 5.22
CA GLU A 80 16.90 2.40 4.23
C GLU A 80 16.39 2.03 2.84
N CYS A 81 15.97 3.03 2.07
CA CYS A 81 15.33 2.84 0.78
C CYS A 81 15.94 3.75 -0.29
N ARG A 82 15.90 3.32 -1.56
CA ARG A 82 16.15 4.17 -2.72
C ARG A 82 15.06 5.24 -2.82
N ARG A 83 15.44 6.48 -3.08
CA ARG A 83 14.53 7.55 -3.48
C ARG A 83 13.99 7.24 -4.87
N LEU A 84 12.67 7.35 -5.04
CA LEU A 84 11.98 7.10 -6.30
C LEU A 84 11.05 8.26 -6.65
N ALA A 85 10.78 8.41 -7.95
CA ALA A 85 9.64 9.19 -8.42
C ALA A 85 8.37 8.34 -8.27
N MET A 86 7.47 8.76 -7.38
CA MET A 86 6.24 8.02 -7.09
C MET A 86 5.20 8.23 -8.19
N LEU A 87 4.46 7.17 -8.52
CA LEU A 87 3.27 7.31 -9.35
C LEU A 87 2.18 8.08 -8.58
N PRO A 88 1.44 9.01 -9.21
CA PRO A 88 0.41 9.82 -8.57
C PRO A 88 -0.92 9.08 -8.34
N ILE A 89 -0.88 7.77 -8.09
CA ILE A 89 -2.05 6.92 -7.85
C ILE A 89 -1.79 5.98 -6.68
N GLU A 90 -2.83 5.63 -5.94
CA GLU A 90 -2.84 4.49 -5.02
C GLU A 90 -3.31 3.25 -5.76
N VAL A 91 -2.57 2.15 -5.62
CA VAL A 91 -2.83 0.88 -6.34
C VAL A 91 -3.41 -0.12 -5.35
N VAL A 92 -4.73 -0.12 -5.20
CA VAL A 92 -5.44 -1.03 -4.31
C VAL A 92 -5.89 -2.26 -5.09
N VAL A 93 -5.66 -3.45 -4.54
CA VAL A 93 -6.18 -4.72 -5.07
C VAL A 93 -7.16 -5.31 -4.08
N ARG A 94 -8.30 -5.80 -4.56
CA ARG A 94 -9.35 -6.40 -3.74
C ARG A 94 -9.60 -7.81 -4.23
N GLY A 95 -9.43 -8.82 -3.37
CA GLY A 95 -9.98 -10.16 -3.57
C GLY A 95 -11.26 -10.41 -2.78
N TYR A 96 -11.63 -9.47 -1.89
CA TYR A 96 -12.83 -9.52 -1.06
C TYR A 96 -13.51 -8.15 -1.06
N LEU A 97 -14.84 -8.16 -0.96
CA LEU A 97 -15.66 -6.96 -1.03
C LEU A 97 -15.92 -6.39 0.36
N SER A 98 -15.11 -5.41 0.78
CA SER A 98 -15.26 -4.75 2.08
C SER A 98 -14.88 -3.26 2.02
N GLY A 99 -15.18 -2.52 3.09
CA GLY A 99 -14.89 -1.10 3.22
C GLY A 99 -15.52 -0.25 2.12
N SER A 100 -14.78 0.72 1.59
CA SER A 100 -15.28 1.61 0.53
C SER A 100 -15.77 0.86 -0.72
N GLY A 101 -15.16 -0.29 -1.06
CA GLY A 101 -15.61 -1.11 -2.18
C GLY A 101 -17.01 -1.72 -1.95
N TRP A 102 -17.29 -2.17 -0.73
CA TRP A 102 -18.64 -2.64 -0.37
C TRP A 102 -19.67 -1.53 -0.45
N LEU A 103 -19.35 -0.34 0.07
CA LEU A 103 -20.26 0.82 0.03
C LEU A 103 -20.60 1.24 -1.41
N ASP A 104 -19.62 1.19 -2.32
CA ASP A 104 -19.83 1.50 -3.74
C ASP A 104 -20.68 0.43 -4.43
N TYR A 105 -20.42 -0.86 -4.16
CA TYR A 105 -21.19 -1.96 -4.71
C TYR A 105 -22.64 -1.97 -4.20
N ALA A 106 -22.86 -1.79 -2.90
CA ALA A 106 -24.21 -1.77 -2.34
C ALA A 106 -25.07 -0.65 -2.94
N ARG A 107 -24.45 0.47 -3.35
CA ARG A 107 -25.12 1.60 -3.98
C ARG A 107 -25.34 1.43 -5.48
N THR A 108 -24.38 0.83 -6.20
CA THR A 108 -24.33 0.90 -7.68
C THR A 108 -24.19 -0.45 -8.39
N GLY A 109 -23.89 -1.53 -7.66
CA GLY A 109 -23.50 -2.82 -8.22
C GLY A 109 -22.08 -2.85 -8.81
N ALA A 110 -21.31 -1.77 -8.65
CA ALA A 110 -19.99 -1.63 -9.24
C ALA A 110 -18.96 -1.03 -8.26
N VAL A 111 -17.68 -1.25 -8.54
CA VAL A 111 -16.55 -0.67 -7.78
C VAL A 111 -15.50 -0.16 -8.77
N CYS A 112 -15.18 1.13 -8.74
CA CYS A 112 -14.17 1.73 -9.64
C CYS A 112 -14.37 1.38 -11.13
N GLY A 113 -15.63 1.35 -11.59
CA GLY A 113 -15.99 0.99 -12.97
C GLY A 113 -16.14 -0.51 -13.25
N HIS A 114 -15.78 -1.39 -12.30
CA HIS A 114 -16.00 -2.83 -12.42
C HIS A 114 -17.44 -3.17 -12.00
N THR A 115 -18.29 -3.56 -12.96
CA THR A 115 -19.60 -4.16 -12.63
C THR A 115 -19.39 -5.55 -12.04
N LEU A 116 -19.88 -5.78 -10.82
CA LEU A 116 -19.72 -7.03 -10.11
C LEU A 116 -20.99 -7.90 -10.20
N PRO A 117 -20.88 -9.23 -10.00
CA PRO A 117 -22.05 -10.10 -9.93
C PRO A 117 -23.06 -9.61 -8.89
N ALA A 118 -24.35 -9.79 -9.18
CA ALA A 118 -25.41 -9.47 -8.23
C ALA A 118 -25.41 -10.45 -7.04
N GLY A 119 -25.91 -10.00 -5.89
CA GLY A 119 -26.13 -10.84 -4.72
C GLY A 119 -24.89 -11.08 -3.84
N LEU A 120 -23.79 -10.37 -4.07
CA LEU A 120 -22.65 -10.39 -3.15
C LEU A 120 -23.03 -9.71 -1.83
N LEU A 121 -22.52 -10.25 -0.73
CA LEU A 121 -22.65 -9.73 0.63
C LEU A 121 -21.36 -9.07 1.09
N GLU A 122 -21.44 -8.37 2.22
CA GLU A 122 -20.27 -7.75 2.83
C GLU A 122 -19.24 -8.81 3.23
N SER A 123 -18.00 -8.60 2.80
CA SER A 123 -16.85 -9.51 2.96
C SER A 123 -16.87 -10.77 2.10
N ASP A 124 -17.74 -10.86 1.09
CA ASP A 124 -17.68 -11.96 0.13
C ASP A 124 -16.38 -11.93 -0.69
N ARG A 125 -15.90 -13.13 -1.04
CA ARG A 125 -14.79 -13.30 -1.97
C ARG A 125 -15.25 -12.93 -3.38
N LEU A 126 -14.47 -12.11 -4.07
CA LEU A 126 -14.71 -11.78 -5.47
C LEU A 126 -14.34 -12.97 -6.37
N PRO A 127 -15.01 -13.15 -7.53
CA PRO A 127 -14.68 -14.22 -8.46
C PRO A 127 -13.21 -14.18 -8.91
N GLU A 128 -12.70 -12.96 -9.14
CA GLU A 128 -11.30 -12.68 -9.41
C GLU A 128 -10.88 -11.40 -8.67
N PRO A 129 -9.63 -11.28 -8.20
CA PRO A 129 -9.14 -10.03 -7.65
C PRO A 129 -9.15 -8.92 -8.70
N ILE A 130 -9.56 -7.73 -8.29
CA ILE A 130 -9.64 -6.54 -9.14
C ILE A 130 -8.74 -5.42 -8.62
N VAL A 131 -8.21 -4.59 -9.53
CA VAL A 131 -7.50 -3.36 -9.17
C VAL A 131 -8.50 -2.21 -9.11
N THR A 132 -8.52 -1.51 -7.99
CA THR A 132 -9.41 -0.37 -7.71
C THR A 132 -8.56 0.85 -7.38
N PRO A 133 -8.06 1.57 -8.39
CA PRO A 133 -7.14 2.67 -8.15
C PRO A 133 -7.84 3.85 -7.44
N ALA A 134 -7.05 4.66 -6.74
CA ALA A 134 -7.49 5.93 -6.21
C ALA A 134 -6.49 7.04 -6.55
N THR A 135 -6.94 8.29 -6.60
CA THR A 135 -6.02 9.44 -6.66
C THR A 135 -5.26 9.56 -5.36
N LYS A 136 -4.03 10.07 -5.43
CA LYS A 136 -3.25 10.42 -4.24
C LYS A 136 -3.55 11.86 -3.86
N ALA A 137 -4.44 12.10 -2.91
CA ALA A 137 -4.79 13.46 -2.50
C ALA A 137 -3.66 14.08 -1.66
N ALA A 138 -3.30 15.35 -1.93
CA ALA A 138 -2.35 16.10 -1.09
C ALA A 138 -2.96 16.50 0.28
N SER A 139 -4.29 16.55 0.34
CA SER A 139 -5.09 16.81 1.53
C SER A 139 -6.51 16.26 1.33
N GLY A 140 -7.12 15.68 2.36
CA GLY A 140 -8.44 15.04 2.26
C GLY A 140 -8.35 13.52 2.14
N HIS A 141 -9.40 12.89 1.64
CA HIS A 141 -9.44 11.45 1.38
C HIS A 141 -9.07 11.16 -0.08
N ASP A 142 -8.40 10.03 -0.31
CA ASP A 142 -8.15 9.52 -1.66
C ASP A 142 -9.49 9.19 -2.34
N GLU A 143 -9.62 9.59 -3.61
CA GLU A 143 -10.85 9.37 -4.38
C GLU A 143 -10.70 8.14 -5.26
N ASN A 144 -11.61 7.18 -5.14
CA ASN A 144 -11.70 6.03 -6.04
C ASN A 144 -11.88 6.51 -7.49
N ILE A 145 -11.04 6.01 -8.39
CA ILE A 145 -11.10 6.30 -9.83
C ILE A 145 -11.19 5.01 -10.64
N ASP A 146 -11.66 5.10 -11.88
CA ASP A 146 -11.62 3.96 -12.78
C ASP A 146 -10.25 3.79 -13.45
N ALA A 147 -10.09 2.68 -14.18
CA ALA A 147 -8.87 2.37 -14.92
C ALA A 147 -8.53 3.43 -15.98
N GLY A 148 -9.53 4.05 -16.62
CA GLY A 148 -9.33 5.08 -17.64
C GLY A 148 -8.73 6.35 -17.06
N ALA A 149 -9.27 6.82 -15.93
CA ALA A 149 -8.76 7.95 -15.19
C ALA A 149 -7.34 7.69 -14.64
N ALA A 150 -7.08 6.49 -14.10
CA ALA A 150 -5.74 6.12 -13.66
C ALA A 150 -4.75 6.08 -14.84
N ALA A 151 -5.15 5.51 -15.98
CA ALA A 151 -4.35 5.49 -17.20
C ALA A 151 -4.08 6.88 -17.77
N ALA A 152 -4.99 7.84 -17.61
CA ALA A 152 -4.77 9.23 -17.99
C ALA A 152 -3.68 9.90 -17.13
N LEU A 153 -3.57 9.53 -15.85
CA LEU A 153 -2.58 10.09 -14.92
C LEU A 153 -1.16 9.54 -15.13
N VAL A 154 -1.03 8.23 -15.40
CA VAL A 154 0.29 7.56 -15.47
C VAL A 154 0.70 7.11 -16.87
N GLY A 155 -0.22 7.20 -17.84
CA GLY A 155 -0.09 6.66 -19.19
C GLY A 155 -0.57 5.22 -19.31
N ALA A 156 -1.32 4.91 -20.36
CA ALA A 156 -2.01 3.61 -20.54
C ALA A 156 -1.07 2.39 -20.45
N ARG A 157 0.09 2.44 -21.14
CA ARG A 157 1.07 1.33 -21.09
C ARG A 157 1.61 1.13 -19.68
N ARG A 158 1.93 2.22 -18.98
CA ARG A 158 2.45 2.17 -17.60
C ARG A 158 1.38 1.63 -16.65
N TYR A 159 0.13 2.05 -16.82
CA TYR A 159 -0.97 1.56 -15.99
C TYR A 159 -1.21 0.06 -16.18
N ALA A 160 -1.18 -0.45 -17.41
CA ALA A 160 -1.29 -1.88 -17.67
C ALA A 160 -0.16 -2.70 -17.00
N GLU A 161 1.08 -2.19 -17.00
CA GLU A 161 2.20 -2.80 -16.26
C GLU A 161 1.93 -2.81 -14.75
N VAL A 162 1.45 -1.69 -14.20
CA VAL A 162 1.12 -1.55 -12.77
C VAL A 162 0.02 -2.51 -12.36
N GLU A 163 -1.06 -2.61 -13.15
CA GLU A 163 -2.19 -3.49 -12.89
C GLU A 163 -1.76 -4.97 -12.86
N ALA A 164 -0.99 -5.41 -13.87
CA ALA A 164 -0.48 -6.77 -13.94
C ALA A 164 0.42 -7.11 -12.74
N ILE A 165 1.34 -6.20 -12.37
CA ILE A 165 2.23 -6.39 -11.22
C ILE A 165 1.43 -6.42 -9.91
N ALA A 166 0.48 -5.51 -9.72
CA ALA A 166 -0.33 -5.43 -8.51
C ALA A 166 -1.13 -6.72 -8.29
N LEU A 167 -1.77 -7.25 -9.35
CA LEU A 167 -2.49 -8.51 -9.29
C LEU A 167 -1.55 -9.69 -8.99
N ALA A 168 -0.36 -9.73 -9.59
CA ALA A 168 0.63 -10.77 -9.32
C ALA A 168 1.11 -10.75 -7.86
N LEU A 169 1.43 -9.56 -7.33
CA LEU A 169 1.80 -9.36 -5.93
C LEU A 169 0.68 -9.79 -4.97
N TYR A 170 -0.55 -9.35 -5.24
CA TYR A 170 -1.71 -9.70 -4.42
C TYR A 170 -1.94 -11.20 -4.39
N ARG A 171 -2.00 -11.87 -5.56
CA ARG A 171 -2.24 -13.32 -5.62
C ARG A 171 -1.16 -14.10 -4.87
N PHE A 172 0.10 -13.71 -5.03
CA PHE A 172 1.22 -14.35 -4.32
C PHE A 172 1.09 -14.17 -2.79
N ALA A 173 0.86 -12.94 -2.34
CA ALA A 173 0.77 -12.63 -0.91
C ALA A 173 -0.48 -13.24 -0.26
N ALA A 174 -1.64 -13.16 -0.93
CA ALA A 174 -2.89 -13.73 -0.46
C ALA A 174 -2.78 -15.26 -0.31
N ALA A 175 -2.29 -15.97 -1.32
CA ALA A 175 -2.08 -17.41 -1.21
C ALA A 175 -1.12 -17.79 -0.06
N HIS A 176 -0.06 -17.00 0.13
CA HIS A 176 0.87 -17.21 1.25
C HIS A 176 0.21 -17.01 2.62
N ALA A 177 -0.62 -15.98 2.76
CA ALA A 177 -1.36 -15.65 3.97
C ALA A 177 -2.46 -16.68 4.28
N GLU A 178 -3.23 -17.08 3.26
CA GLU A 178 -4.31 -18.06 3.39
C GLU A 178 -3.80 -19.41 3.89
N ALA A 179 -2.65 -19.85 3.38
CA ALA A 179 -1.98 -21.06 3.85
C ALA A 179 -1.56 -21.01 5.33
N ARG A 180 -1.63 -19.83 5.97
CA ARG A 180 -1.33 -19.58 7.39
C ARG A 180 -2.57 -19.15 8.18
N GLY A 181 -3.76 -19.27 7.60
CA GLY A 181 -5.02 -18.91 8.26
C GLY A 181 -5.27 -17.41 8.34
N ILE A 182 -4.65 -16.60 7.47
CA ILE A 182 -4.87 -15.15 7.38
C ILE A 182 -5.47 -14.84 6.00
N VAL A 183 -6.53 -14.04 5.99
CA VAL A 183 -7.19 -13.53 4.78
C VAL A 183 -6.90 -12.05 4.63
#